data_AF-A0A8H3DWU9-F1
#
_entry.id   AF-A0A8H3DWU9-F1
#
_cell.length_a   1.000
_cell.length_b   1.000
_cell.length_c   1.000
_cell.angle_alpha   90.00
_cell.angle_beta   90.00
_cell.angle_gamma   90.00
#
_symmetry.space_group_name_H-M   'P 1'
#
loop_
_entity.id
_entity.type
_entity.pdbx_description
1 polymer ?
#
loop_
_entity_poly.entity_id
_entity_poly.type
_entity_poly.pdbx_seq_one_letter_code
_entity_poly.pdbx_strand_id
1 'polypeptide(L)'
;MFRVYFVPYLWVNHWLILITFLQHTDPLLPHYRQSAFTFTRGALSTLDRNLLGGEGFVASITGWLGATLTHGISETHVLHHVCSKIPHYHAWEASRLLKARLASAGYSHEGRPGTWGEVYRVWKECRFIEDEGDVVFYKNARGFAARQAVFANEGMSDSGVEVDVE
;
A
#
# COMPACT_ATOMS: atom_id res chain seq x y z
N MET A 1 -6.94 -8.66 34.27
CA MET A 1 -7.64 -8.30 33.02
C MET A 1 -7.03 -7.10 32.29
N PHE A 2 -7.08 -5.88 32.83
CA PHE A 2 -6.66 -4.67 32.08
C PHE A 2 -5.22 -4.72 31.53
N ARG A 3 -4.21 -4.96 32.38
CA ARG A 3 -2.79 -4.92 31.97
C ARG A 3 -2.35 -6.08 31.08
N VAL A 4 -2.93 -7.26 31.26
CA VAL A 4 -2.47 -8.51 30.62
C VAL A 4 -3.26 -8.83 29.35
N TYR A 5 -4.52 -8.35 29.24
CA TYR A 5 -5.38 -8.64 28.09
C TYR A 5 -5.77 -7.37 27.35
N PHE A 6 -6.33 -6.36 28.03
CA PHE A 6 -6.86 -5.18 27.34
C PHE A 6 -5.77 -4.35 26.67
N VAL A 7 -4.69 -4.03 27.40
CA VAL A 7 -3.57 -3.24 26.84
C VAL A 7 -2.86 -3.97 25.69
N PRO A 8 -2.45 -5.25 25.82
CA PRO A 8 -1.83 -5.97 24.71
C PRO A 8 -2.76 -6.17 23.51
N TYR A 9 -4.06 -6.40 23.75
CA TYR A 9 -5.06 -6.50 22.69
C TYR A 9 -5.13 -5.20 21.87
N LEU A 10 -5.27 -4.05 22.54
CA LEU A 10 -5.31 -2.76 21.84
C LEU A 10 -3.99 -2.47 21.13
N TRP A 11 -2.85 -2.79 21.74
CA TRP A 11 -1.54 -2.58 21.14
C TRP A 11 -1.38 -3.35 19.83
N VAL A 12 -1.63 -4.67 19.86
CA VAL A 12 -1.50 -5.52 18.66
C VAL A 12 -2.50 -5.10 17.58
N ASN A 13 -3.76 -4.90 17.95
CA ASN A 13 -4.79 -4.52 16.98
C ASN A 13 -4.54 -3.12 16.39
N HIS A 14 -4.02 -2.18 17.18
CA HIS A 14 -3.66 -0.86 16.69
C HIS A 14 -2.66 -0.94 15.53
N TRP A 15 -1.56 -1.67 15.72
CA TRP A 15 -0.52 -1.81 14.69
C TRP A 15 -1.01 -2.64 13.50
N LEU A 16 -1.75 -3.73 13.74
CA LEU A 16 -2.31 -4.53 12.64
C LEU A 16 -3.25 -3.70 11.76
N ILE A 17 -4.15 -2.92 12.36
CA ILE A 17 -5.09 -2.07 11.60
C ILE A 17 -4.34 -0.95 10.89
N LEU A 18 -3.36 -0.32 11.54
CA LEU A 18 -2.59 0.77 10.94
C LEU A 18 -1.81 0.29 9.70
N ILE A 19 -1.12 -0.84 9.81
CA ILE A 19 -0.33 -1.41 8.71
C ILE A 19 -1.27 -1.92 7.61
N THR A 20 -2.33 -2.66 7.95
CA THR A 20 -3.28 -3.08 6.90
C THR A 20 -3.90 -1.89 6.18
N PHE A 21 -4.26 -0.83 6.89
CA PHE A 21 -4.78 0.38 6.28
C PHE A 21 -3.77 1.05 5.33
N LEU A 22 -2.57 1.38 5.81
CA LEU A 22 -1.58 2.13 5.02
C LEU A 22 -1.00 1.36 3.84
N GLN A 23 -0.83 0.04 3.99
CA GLN A 23 -0.24 -0.80 2.96
C GLN A 23 -1.23 -1.14 1.84
N HIS A 24 -2.52 -1.26 2.16
CA HIS A 24 -3.58 -1.65 1.21
C HIS A 24 -4.45 -0.47 0.74
N THR A 25 -4.30 0.71 1.33
CA THR A 25 -5.08 1.88 0.98
C THR A 25 -4.13 3.00 0.58
N ASP A 26 -4.16 3.38 -0.69
CA ASP A 26 -3.43 4.53 -1.22
C ASP A 26 -4.04 4.92 -2.57
N PRO A 27 -4.11 6.21 -2.94
CA PRO A 27 -4.63 6.61 -4.26
C PRO A 27 -3.74 6.15 -5.44
N LEU A 28 -2.55 5.63 -5.18
CA LEU A 28 -1.68 5.02 -6.20
C LEU A 28 -1.98 3.54 -6.46
N LEU A 29 -2.75 2.87 -5.60
CA LEU A 29 -3.03 1.44 -5.72
C LEU A 29 -4.27 1.18 -6.58
N PRO A 30 -4.19 0.24 -7.54
CA PRO A 30 -5.34 -0.18 -8.33
C PRO A 30 -6.26 -1.09 -7.53
N HIS A 31 -7.56 -0.97 -7.80
CA HIS A 31 -8.60 -1.89 -7.37
C HIS A 31 -9.05 -2.70 -8.58
N TYR A 32 -8.86 -4.02 -8.51
CA TYR A 32 -9.22 -4.93 -9.58
C TYR A 32 -10.58 -5.57 -9.31
N ARG A 33 -11.51 -5.45 -10.25
CA ARG A 33 -12.74 -6.25 -10.26
C ARG A 33 -12.45 -7.67 -10.72
N GLN A 34 -13.44 -8.56 -10.56
CA GLN A 34 -13.27 -10.00 -10.78
C GLN A 34 -12.71 -10.35 -12.17
N SER A 35 -13.13 -9.65 -13.22
CA SER A 35 -12.66 -9.76 -14.61
C SER A 35 -11.16 -9.49 -14.77
N ALA A 36 -10.64 -8.50 -14.05
CA ALA A 36 -9.24 -8.07 -14.13
C ALA A 36 -8.34 -8.63 -13.02
N PHE A 37 -8.92 -9.24 -11.98
CA PHE A 37 -8.17 -9.75 -10.84
C PHE A 37 -7.38 -11.01 -11.19
N THR A 38 -6.13 -11.04 -10.75
CA THR A 38 -5.33 -12.26 -10.64
C THR A 38 -4.61 -12.25 -9.31
N PHE A 39 -4.17 -13.42 -8.83
CA PHE A 39 -3.40 -13.49 -7.58
C PHE A 39 -2.20 -12.54 -7.61
N THR A 40 -1.42 -12.53 -8.69
CA THR A 40 -0.24 -11.66 -8.81
C THR A 40 -0.61 -10.18 -8.81
N ARG A 41 -1.68 -9.79 -9.51
CA ARG A 41 -2.20 -8.41 -9.49
C ARG A 41 -2.61 -7.99 -8.08
N GLY A 42 -3.37 -8.84 -7.39
CA GLY A 42 -3.75 -8.62 -6.00
C GLY A 42 -2.55 -8.51 -5.05
N ALA A 43 -1.61 -9.45 -5.14
CA ALA A 43 -0.44 -9.50 -4.28
C ALA A 43 0.47 -8.27 -4.44
N LEU A 44 0.57 -7.73 -5.65
CA LEU A 44 1.31 -6.50 -5.93
C LEU A 44 0.51 -5.22 -5.62
N SER A 45 -0.79 -5.29 -5.33
CA SER A 45 -1.62 -4.12 -5.01
C SER A 45 -1.47 -3.67 -3.56
N THR A 46 -0.23 -3.54 -3.10
CA THR A 46 0.13 -3.01 -1.79
C THR A 46 1.42 -2.19 -1.88
N LEU A 47 1.73 -1.44 -0.83
CA LEU A 47 2.95 -0.63 -0.74
C LEU A 47 3.83 -1.05 0.42
N ASP A 48 5.14 -1.08 0.18
CA ASP A 48 6.15 -1.12 1.24
C ASP A 48 6.35 0.30 1.78
N ARG A 49 6.34 0.45 3.11
CA ARG A 49 6.50 1.74 3.78
C ARG A 49 7.40 1.60 5.00
N ASN A 50 8.27 2.59 5.20
CA ASN A 50 9.04 2.74 6.43
C ASN A 50 8.10 3.22 7.57
N LEU A 51 7.70 2.31 8.46
CA LEU A 51 6.73 2.57 9.52
C LEU A 51 7.35 3.45 10.61
N LEU A 52 6.69 4.56 10.97
CA LEU A 52 7.25 5.60 11.86
C LEU A 52 8.57 6.21 11.37
N GLY A 53 8.96 5.95 10.13
CA GLY A 53 10.16 6.53 9.52
C GLY A 53 9.91 7.92 8.93
N GLY A 54 10.87 8.38 8.13
CA GLY A 54 10.84 9.70 7.51
C GLY A 54 12.24 10.26 7.36
N GLU A 55 12.31 11.57 7.18
CA GLU A 55 13.56 12.29 7.03
C GLU A 55 14.06 12.82 8.39
N GLY A 56 15.37 12.77 8.59
CA GLY A 56 16.03 13.29 9.78
C GLY A 56 16.32 12.25 10.86
N PHE A 57 17.18 12.63 11.81
CA PHE A 57 17.74 11.72 12.81
C PHE A 57 16.69 11.04 13.69
N VAL A 58 15.69 11.79 14.16
CA VAL A 58 14.60 11.24 14.99
C VAL A 58 13.81 10.20 14.20
N ALA A 59 13.48 10.51 12.93
CA ALA A 59 12.73 9.62 12.06
C ALA A 59 13.49 8.34 11.74
N SER A 60 14.82 8.39 11.62
CA SER A 60 15.65 7.19 11.46
C SER A 60 15.58 6.27 12.68
N ILE A 61 15.59 6.84 13.90
CA ILE A 61 15.46 6.06 15.14
C ILE A 61 14.07 5.44 15.24
N THR A 62 13.02 6.23 15.01
CA THR A 62 11.64 5.74 15.12
C THR A 62 11.29 4.76 14.00
N GLY A 63 11.83 4.94 12.79
CA GLY A 63 11.71 3.99 11.69
C GLY A 63 12.39 2.66 12.00
N TRP A 64 13.61 2.68 12.55
CA TRP A 64 14.27 1.46 13.00
C TRP A 64 13.48 0.76 14.10
N LEU A 65 12.91 1.49 15.07
CA LEU A 65 12.04 0.93 16.10
C LEU A 65 10.78 0.31 15.49
N GLY A 66 10.12 1.01 14.56
CA GLY A 66 8.95 0.52 13.84
C GLY A 66 9.22 -0.80 13.13
N ALA A 67 10.26 -0.83 12.29
CA ALA A 67 10.70 -2.03 11.58
C ALA A 67 11.07 -3.17 12.54
N THR A 68 11.78 -2.88 13.63
CA THR A 68 12.23 -3.91 14.57
C THR A 68 11.07 -4.51 15.37
N LEU A 69 10.18 -3.66 15.91
CA LEU A 69 9.07 -4.08 16.77
C LEU A 69 7.93 -4.75 15.99
N THR A 70 7.86 -4.51 14.67
CA THR A 70 6.85 -5.13 13.78
C THR A 70 7.45 -6.17 12.83
N HIS A 71 8.69 -6.60 13.07
CA HIS A 71 9.40 -7.60 12.27
C HIS A 71 9.49 -7.28 10.76
N GLY A 72 9.55 -5.99 10.41
CA GLY A 72 9.69 -5.54 9.03
C GLY A 72 8.45 -5.76 8.17
N ILE A 73 7.30 -6.05 8.78
CA ILE A 73 6.08 -6.39 8.02
C ILE A 73 5.60 -5.23 7.15
N SER A 74 5.82 -3.98 7.59
CA SER A 74 5.48 -2.77 6.83
C SER A 74 6.42 -2.53 5.66
N GLU A 75 7.71 -2.85 5.84
CA GLU A 75 8.79 -2.60 4.89
C GLU A 75 8.98 -3.72 3.86
N THR A 76 8.37 -4.88 4.10
CA THR A 76 8.45 -6.07 3.23
C THR A 76 7.06 -6.61 2.88
N HIS A 77 6.04 -5.75 2.97
CA HIS A 77 4.64 -6.13 2.88
C HIS A 77 4.26 -6.71 1.52
N VAL A 78 4.77 -6.14 0.43
CA VAL A 78 4.52 -6.68 -0.92
C VAL A 78 5.08 -8.09 -1.04
N LEU A 79 6.29 -8.31 -0.52
CA LEU A 79 6.88 -9.65 -0.49
C LEU A 79 6.05 -10.61 0.37
N HIS A 80 5.53 -10.15 1.51
CA HIS A 80 4.64 -10.95 2.34
C HIS A 80 3.40 -11.41 1.56
N HIS A 81 2.83 -10.58 0.67
CA HIS A 81 1.74 -11.02 -0.19
C HIS A 81 2.18 -12.00 -1.28
N VAL A 82 3.34 -11.77 -1.88
CA VAL A 82 3.90 -12.67 -2.90
C VAL A 82 4.27 -14.03 -2.30
N CYS A 83 4.75 -14.06 -1.05
CA CYS A 83 5.17 -15.26 -0.34
C CYS A 83 4.91 -15.13 1.18
N SER A 84 3.67 -15.38 1.60
CA SER A 84 3.23 -15.17 2.99
C SER A 84 3.88 -16.10 4.02
N LYS A 85 4.51 -17.18 3.56
CA LYS A 85 5.23 -18.14 4.40
C LYS A 85 6.69 -17.75 4.64
N ILE A 86 7.18 -16.67 4.04
CA ILE A 86 8.58 -16.26 4.21
C ILE A 86 8.84 -15.85 5.67
N PRO A 87 9.91 -16.34 6.31
CA PRO A 87 10.26 -15.85 7.64
C PRO A 87 10.82 -14.43 7.57
N HIS A 88 10.50 -13.60 8.57
CA HIS A 88 10.89 -12.18 8.62
C HIS A 88 12.41 -11.95 8.51
N TYR A 89 13.23 -12.89 9.01
CA TYR A 89 14.69 -12.79 8.94
C TYR A 89 15.28 -13.02 7.54
N HIS A 90 14.50 -13.58 6.59
CA HIS A 90 14.85 -13.63 5.15
C HIS A 90 14.03 -12.65 4.30
N ALA A 91 12.98 -12.04 4.87
CA ALA A 91 12.09 -11.14 4.14
C ALA A 91 12.81 -9.92 3.57
N TRP A 92 13.76 -9.34 4.31
CA TRP A 92 14.51 -8.17 3.83
C TRP A 92 15.36 -8.46 2.60
N GLU A 93 16.07 -9.59 2.58
CA GLU A 93 16.89 -9.99 1.45
C GLU A 93 16.04 -10.28 0.21
N ALA A 94 14.97 -11.05 0.39
CA ALA A 94 14.05 -11.38 -0.70
C ALA A 94 13.27 -10.16 -1.20
N SER A 95 12.89 -9.21 -0.33
CA SER A 95 12.22 -7.96 -0.72
C SER A 95 13.14 -7.11 -1.60
N ARG A 96 14.42 -6.99 -1.22
CA ARG A 96 15.42 -6.29 -2.04
C ARG A 96 15.51 -6.85 -3.46
N LEU A 97 15.50 -8.17 -3.61
CA LEU A 97 15.53 -8.85 -4.91
C LEU A 97 14.23 -8.65 -5.69
N LEU A 98 13.08 -8.80 -5.03
CA LEU A 98 11.76 -8.55 -5.63
C LEU A 98 11.65 -7.11 -6.13
N LYS A 99 12.07 -6.13 -5.32
CA LYS A 99 12.09 -4.71 -5.66
C LYS A 99 12.98 -4.43 -6.85
N ALA A 100 14.19 -4.99 -6.91
CA ALA A 100 15.05 -4.85 -8.08
C ALA A 100 14.39 -5.42 -9.35
N ARG A 101 13.73 -6.58 -9.24
CA ARG A 101 13.02 -7.18 -10.37
C ARG A 101 11.86 -6.32 -10.84
N LEU A 102 11.05 -5.81 -9.92
CA LEU A 102 9.91 -4.95 -10.23
C LEU A 102 10.37 -3.61 -10.84
N ALA A 103 11.41 -3.00 -10.28
CA ALA A 103 11.99 -1.77 -10.81
C ALA A 103 12.52 -1.96 -12.25
N SER A 104 13.14 -3.11 -12.56
CA SER A 104 13.57 -3.44 -13.93
C SER A 104 12.41 -3.51 -14.94
N ALA A 105 11.18 -3.69 -14.46
CA ALA A 105 9.96 -3.68 -15.25
C ALA A 105 9.21 -2.34 -15.19
N GLY A 106 9.82 -1.29 -14.62
CA GLY A 106 9.21 0.03 -14.46
C GLY A 106 8.16 0.12 -13.35
N TYR A 107 8.09 -0.87 -12.46
CA TYR A 107 7.12 -0.92 -11.37
C TYR A 107 7.76 -0.59 -10.02
N SER A 108 7.19 0.40 -9.33
CA SER A 108 7.56 0.75 -7.95
C SER A 108 6.38 0.52 -7.02
N HIS A 109 6.66 -0.03 -5.84
CA HIS A 109 5.71 -0.28 -4.77
C HIS A 109 6.13 0.40 -3.47
N GLU A 110 6.99 1.42 -3.54
CA GLU A 110 7.36 2.19 -2.35
C GLU A 110 6.34 3.30 -2.09
N GLY A 111 5.70 3.22 -0.93
CA GLY A 111 4.85 4.28 -0.42
C GLY A 111 5.65 5.33 0.36
N ARG A 112 4.99 6.46 0.64
CA ARG A 112 5.53 7.45 1.58
C ARG A 112 5.67 6.83 2.98
N PRO A 113 6.60 7.32 3.83
CA PRO A 113 6.78 6.83 5.18
C PRO A 113 5.46 6.79 5.98
N GLY A 114 5.27 5.71 6.74
CA GLY A 114 4.07 5.43 7.51
C GLY A 114 3.95 6.30 8.76
N THR A 115 3.73 7.60 8.55
CA THR A 115 3.55 8.61 9.59
C THR A 115 2.08 8.94 9.78
N TRP A 116 1.72 9.61 10.88
CA TRP A 116 0.35 10.10 11.09
C TRP A 116 -0.11 11.09 10.02
N GLY A 117 0.81 11.88 9.45
CA GLY A 117 0.51 12.74 8.31
C GLY A 117 0.11 11.93 7.07
N GLU A 118 0.76 10.79 6.88
CA GLU A 118 0.44 9.88 5.78
C GLU A 118 -0.91 9.16 5.98
N VAL A 119 -1.22 8.75 7.21
CA VAL A 119 -2.56 8.22 7.57
C VAL A 119 -3.64 9.23 7.20
N TYR A 120 -3.44 10.50 7.61
CA TYR A 120 -4.39 11.57 7.31
C TYR A 120 -4.51 11.85 5.81
N ARG A 121 -3.40 11.81 5.07
CA ARG A 121 -3.41 11.96 3.61
C ARG A 121 -4.22 10.85 2.95
N VAL A 122 -3.90 9.58 3.24
CA VAL A 122 -4.59 8.41 2.68
C VAL A 122 -6.09 8.49 2.99
N TRP A 123 -6.46 8.79 4.23
CA TRP A 123 -7.87 8.92 4.64
C TRP A 123 -8.64 10.01 3.86
N LYS A 124 -7.96 11.10 3.47
CA LYS A 124 -8.57 12.17 2.66
C LYS A 124 -8.63 11.84 1.18
N GLU A 125 -7.59 11.19 0.64
CA GLU A 125 -7.49 10.91 -0.79
C GLU A 125 -8.27 9.64 -1.20
N CYS A 126 -8.51 8.70 -0.27
CA CYS A 126 -9.22 7.45 -0.53
C CYS A 126 -10.64 7.48 0.03
N ARG A 127 -11.58 8.10 -0.70
CA ARG A 127 -12.97 8.24 -0.26
C ARG A 127 -13.92 7.26 -0.91
N PHE A 128 -13.77 7.05 -2.21
CA PHE A 128 -14.59 6.12 -2.98
C PHE A 128 -13.84 5.64 -4.23
N ILE A 129 -14.38 4.63 -4.89
CA ILE A 129 -13.99 4.17 -6.22
C ILE A 129 -15.24 4.25 -7.11
N GLU A 130 -15.04 4.32 -8.44
CA GLU A 130 -16.16 4.32 -9.37
C GLU A 130 -16.89 2.97 -9.41
N ASP A 131 -18.19 3.01 -9.72
CA ASP A 131 -19.05 1.83 -9.82
C ASP A 131 -18.76 1.00 -11.08
N GLU A 132 -18.18 1.64 -12.10
CA GLU A 132 -17.86 1.07 -13.41
C GLU A 132 -16.35 0.93 -13.60
N GLY A 133 -15.93 0.21 -14.64
CA GLY A 133 -14.53 -0.07 -14.94
C GLY A 133 -13.95 -1.31 -14.22
N ASP A 134 -13.10 -2.05 -14.92
CA ASP A 134 -12.48 -3.28 -14.42
C ASP A 134 -11.25 -3.02 -13.51
N VAL A 135 -10.57 -1.88 -13.72
CA VAL A 135 -9.41 -1.44 -12.97
C VAL A 135 -9.63 0.01 -12.53
N VAL A 136 -9.98 0.21 -11.27
CA VAL A 136 -10.35 1.53 -10.73
C VAL A 136 -9.36 2.01 -9.68
N PHE A 137 -9.31 3.30 -9.44
CA PHE A 137 -8.48 3.92 -8.41
C PHE A 137 -9.32 4.73 -7.45
N TYR A 138 -8.81 4.90 -6.23
CA TYR A 138 -9.44 5.76 -5.25
C TYR A 138 -9.54 7.22 -5.73
N LYS A 139 -10.70 7.81 -5.46
CA LYS A 139 -10.99 9.24 -5.62
C LYS A 139 -11.18 9.91 -4.26
N ASN A 140 -10.75 11.16 -4.19
CA ASN A 140 -10.96 11.99 -3.02
C ASN A 140 -12.38 12.58 -2.97
N ALA A 141 -12.72 13.32 -1.92
CA ALA A 141 -14.08 13.86 -1.72
C ALA A 141 -14.52 14.85 -2.83
N ARG A 142 -13.60 15.30 -3.69
CA ARG A 142 -13.88 16.17 -4.83
C ARG A 142 -14.00 15.40 -6.15
N GLY A 143 -13.84 14.08 -6.13
CA GLY A 143 -13.89 13.22 -7.32
C GLY A 143 -12.58 13.10 -8.10
N PHE A 144 -11.46 13.61 -7.58
CA PHE A 144 -10.17 13.49 -8.27
C PHE A 144 -9.44 12.21 -7.88
N ALA A 145 -8.92 11.49 -8.88
CA ALA A 145 -8.04 10.34 -8.70
C ALA A 145 -6.57 10.76 -8.87
N ALA A 146 -5.66 10.11 -8.15
CA ALA A 146 -4.21 10.35 -8.33
C ALA A 146 -3.61 9.56 -9.51
N ARG A 147 -4.30 8.49 -9.94
CA ARG A 147 -3.94 7.62 -11.06
C ARG A 147 -5.19 7.16 -11.78
N GLN A 148 -5.01 6.76 -13.03
CA GLN A 148 -6.02 6.16 -13.88
C GLN A 148 -5.40 4.96 -14.60
N ALA A 149 -6.23 3.96 -14.94
CA ALA A 149 -5.79 2.84 -15.75
C ALA A 149 -5.48 3.32 -17.18
N VAL A 150 -4.39 2.81 -17.76
CA VAL A 150 -4.07 3.02 -19.17
C VAL A 150 -4.00 1.65 -19.83
N PHE A 151 -4.89 1.42 -20.78
CA PHE A 151 -4.93 0.19 -21.57
C PHE A 151 -4.21 0.43 -22.90
N ALA A 152 -3.46 -0.57 -23.37
CA ALA A 152 -2.60 -0.42 -24.55
C ALA A 152 -3.35 -0.08 -25.85
N ASN A 153 -4.69 -0.20 -25.87
CA ASN A 153 -5.53 -0.07 -27.07
C ASN A 153 -6.61 1.02 -26.98
N GLU A 154 -6.64 1.84 -25.93
CA GLU A 154 -7.64 2.92 -25.78
C GLU A 154 -6.98 4.30 -25.85
N GLY A 155 -7.61 5.22 -26.59
CA GLY A 155 -7.14 6.59 -26.72
C GLY A 155 -7.10 7.29 -25.37
N MET A 156 -6.01 7.98 -25.06
CA MET A 156 -5.86 8.71 -23.80
C MET A 156 -6.93 9.80 -23.69
N SER A 157 -7.85 9.66 -22.74
CA SER A 157 -8.74 10.77 -22.34
C SER A 157 -7.97 11.73 -21.42
N ASP A 158 -7.68 12.94 -21.92
CA ASP A 158 -6.91 13.99 -21.21
C ASP A 158 -7.73 14.74 -20.14
N SER A 159 -9.02 14.41 -19.97
CA SER A 159 -9.92 15.12 -19.07
C SER A 159 -9.86 14.65 -17.62
N GLY A 160 -9.14 13.55 -17.31
CA GLY A 160 -9.18 12.91 -15.99
C GLY A 160 -10.58 12.40 -15.60
N VAL A 161 -11.48 12.35 -16.57
CA VAL A 161 -12.83 11.78 -16.50
C VAL A 161 -12.81 10.56 -17.41
N GLU A 162 -13.13 9.40 -16.83
CA GLU A 162 -13.33 8.18 -17.60
C GLU A 162 -14.56 8.42 -18.48
N VAL A 163 -14.37 8.37 -19.79
CA VAL A 163 -15.46 8.44 -20.78
C VAL A 163 -15.50 7.05 -21.37
N ASP A 164 -16.62 6.36 -21.21
CA ASP A 164 -16.81 5.06 -21.83
C ASP A 164 -16.69 5.21 -23.35
N VAL A 165 -15.89 4.33 -23.95
CA VAL A 165 -15.90 4.12 -25.39
C VAL A 165 -16.71 2.84 -25.59
N GLU A 166 -17.95 3.00 -26.08
CA GLU A 166 -18.86 1.90 -26.46
C GLU A 166 -18.21 0.88 -27.42
#